data_AF-A0A962FPZ3-F1
#
_entry.id   AF-A0A962FPZ3-F1
#
_cell.length_a   1.000
_cell.length_b   1.000
_cell.length_c   1.000
_cell.angle_alpha   90.00
_cell.angle_beta   90.00
_cell.angle_gamma   90.00
#
_symmetry.space_group_name_H-M   'P 1'
#
loop_
_entity.id
_entity.type
_entity.pdbx_description
1 polymer ?
#
loop_
_entity_poly.entity_id
_entity_poly.type
_entity_poly.pdbx_seq_one_letter_code
_entity_poly.pdbx_strand_id
1 'polypeptide(L)'
;MTRKIGIVLVGLMALLQLAYACFAFLDPGGFATLRGTQLVDFGDADWVRVYASRTLFVALIVGYLLYRRQFGLLAAASLFGLVMPVTDAWLAYQASAPTGVIAKHVATAVFLFVTFGVLRAVQSSSSER
;
A
#
# COMPACT_ATOMS: atom_id res chain seq x y z
N MET A 1 14.53 19.19 4.78
CA MET A 1 14.53 17.81 5.35
C MET A 1 13.27 17.04 4.96
N THR A 2 12.08 17.62 5.21
CA THR A 2 10.74 17.04 4.93
C THR A 2 10.55 16.49 3.51
N ARG A 3 11.06 17.18 2.48
CA ARG A 3 10.99 16.68 1.09
C ARG A 3 11.70 15.35 0.89
N LYS A 4 12.89 15.16 1.47
CA LYS A 4 13.64 13.91 1.37
C LYS A 4 12.87 12.78 2.08
N ILE A 5 12.33 13.06 3.26
CA ILE A 5 11.50 12.11 4.02
C ILE A 5 10.28 11.69 3.20
N GLY A 6 9.53 12.63 2.63
CA GLY A 6 8.36 12.32 1.80
C GLY A 6 8.71 11.46 0.58
N ILE A 7 9.84 11.73 -0.08
CA ILE A 7 10.33 10.91 -1.19
C ILE A 7 10.64 9.48 -0.74
N VAL A 8 11.31 9.32 0.41
CA VAL A 8 11.65 8.01 0.97
C VAL A 8 10.39 7.24 1.33
N LEU A 9 9.44 7.85 2.05
CA LEU A 9 8.19 7.20 2.45
C LEU A 9 7.40 6.70 1.22
N VAL A 10 7.20 7.57 0.23
CA VAL A 10 6.48 7.19 -1.00
C VAL A 10 7.27 6.14 -1.81
N GLY A 11 8.60 6.24 -1.85
CA GLY A 11 9.45 5.27 -2.53
C GLY A 11 9.36 3.87 -1.90
N LEU A 12 9.42 3.80 -0.57
CA LEU A 12 9.23 2.55 0.17
C LEU A 12 7.83 1.97 -0.08
N MET A 13 6.80 2.80 -0.11
CA MET A 13 5.44 2.38 -0.44
C MET A 13 5.34 1.76 -1.84
N ALA A 14 5.89 2.43 -2.86
CA ALA A 14 5.84 1.94 -4.24
C ALA A 14 6.62 0.62 -4.40
N LEU A 15 7.80 0.52 -3.79
CA LEU A 15 8.62 -0.71 -3.83
C LEU A 15 7.96 -1.87 -3.10
N LEU A 16 7.35 -1.63 -1.93
CA LEU A 16 6.63 -2.66 -1.19
C LEU A 16 5.44 -3.19 -1.98
N GLN A 17 4.64 -2.30 -2.58
CA GLN A 17 3.52 -2.71 -3.44
C GLN A 17 4.03 -3.49 -4.65
N LEU A 18 5.10 -3.05 -5.31
CA LEU A 18 5.70 -3.78 -6.42
C LEU A 18 6.14 -5.19 -6.00
N ALA A 19 6.81 -5.33 -4.86
CA ALA A 19 7.23 -6.62 -4.33
C ALA A 19 6.03 -7.53 -4.04
N TYR A 20 4.96 -7.01 -3.45
CA TYR A 20 3.74 -7.78 -3.20
C TYR A 20 2.99 -8.16 -4.49
N ALA A 21 2.95 -7.29 -5.49
CA ALA A 21 2.39 -7.65 -6.79
C ALA A 21 3.17 -8.80 -7.43
N CYS A 22 4.50 -8.71 -7.46
CA CYS A 22 5.35 -9.77 -8.00
C CYS A 22 5.16 -11.08 -7.23
N PHE A 23 5.14 -11.03 -5.90
CA PHE A 23 4.93 -12.24 -5.09
C PHE A 23 3.55 -12.87 -5.35
N ALA A 24 2.50 -12.06 -5.39
CA ALA A 24 1.13 -12.54 -5.65
C ALA A 24 0.94 -13.10 -7.07
N PHE A 25 1.69 -12.63 -8.07
CA PHE A 25 1.69 -13.23 -9.42
C PHE A 25 2.45 -14.56 -9.47
N LEU A 26 3.61 -14.63 -8.83
CA LEU A 26 4.51 -15.79 -8.89
C LEU A 26 4.02 -16.94 -8.01
N ASP A 27 3.50 -16.64 -6.82
CA ASP A 27 2.99 -17.62 -5.86
C ASP A 27 1.71 -17.10 -5.18
N PRO A 28 0.55 -17.25 -5.85
CA PRO A 28 -0.75 -16.85 -5.30
C PRO A 28 -1.07 -17.49 -3.95
N GLY A 29 -0.75 -18.77 -3.76
CA GLY A 29 -1.05 -19.53 -2.54
C GLY A 29 -0.17 -19.11 -1.36
N GLY A 30 1.12 -18.91 -1.60
CA GLY A 30 2.03 -18.35 -0.60
C GLY A 30 1.65 -16.93 -0.21
N PHE A 31 1.25 -16.09 -1.18
CA PHE A 31 0.78 -14.74 -0.89
C PHE A 31 -0.49 -14.73 -0.03
N ALA A 32 -1.49 -15.54 -0.40
CA ALA A 32 -2.72 -15.73 0.38
C ALA A 32 -2.42 -16.17 1.84
N THR A 33 -1.50 -17.11 2.01
CA THR A 33 -1.03 -17.54 3.34
C THR A 33 -0.36 -16.41 4.12
N LEU A 34 0.51 -15.62 3.48
CA LEU A 34 1.17 -14.46 4.09
C LEU A 34 0.15 -13.41 4.58
N ARG A 35 -0.98 -13.28 3.87
CA ARG A 35 -2.08 -12.35 4.19
C ARG A 35 -3.12 -12.97 5.13
N GLY A 36 -2.91 -14.17 5.64
CA GLY A 36 -3.82 -14.83 6.59
C GLY A 36 -5.15 -15.28 5.98
N THR A 37 -5.23 -15.39 4.66
CA THR A 37 -6.43 -15.76 3.90
C THR A 37 -6.10 -16.92 2.97
N GLN A 38 -5.74 -18.07 3.55
CA GLN A 38 -5.35 -19.26 2.79
C GLN A 38 -6.40 -19.63 1.74
N LEU A 39 -5.94 -19.97 0.53
CA LEU A 39 -6.83 -20.45 -0.52
C LEU A 39 -7.34 -21.83 -0.14
N VAL A 40 -8.67 -21.98 -0.10
CA VAL A 40 -9.33 -23.26 0.16
C VAL A 40 -9.45 -24.07 -1.14
N ASP A 41 -9.67 -23.39 -2.27
CA ASP A 41 -9.64 -23.97 -3.61
C ASP A 41 -8.49 -23.35 -4.43
N PHE A 42 -7.75 -24.19 -5.15
CA PHE A 42 -6.71 -23.74 -6.08
C PHE A 42 -7.28 -22.91 -7.24
N GLY A 43 -8.56 -23.11 -7.58
CA GLY A 43 -9.28 -22.29 -8.56
C GLY A 43 -9.37 -20.80 -8.19
N ASP A 44 -9.28 -20.48 -6.90
CA ASP A 44 -9.36 -19.10 -6.41
C ASP A 44 -8.05 -18.29 -6.62
N ALA A 45 -6.99 -18.92 -7.12
CA ALA A 45 -5.72 -18.25 -7.41
C ALA A 45 -5.87 -17.08 -8.39
N ASP A 46 -6.88 -17.10 -9.26
CA ASP A 46 -7.16 -16.01 -10.20
C ASP A 46 -7.59 -14.71 -9.48
N TRP A 47 -8.30 -14.82 -8.35
CA TRP A 47 -8.63 -13.64 -7.52
C TRP A 47 -7.38 -12.99 -6.94
N VAL A 48 -6.38 -13.79 -6.56
CA VAL A 48 -5.09 -13.29 -6.07
C VAL A 48 -4.31 -12.61 -7.19
N ARG A 49 -4.35 -13.13 -8.43
CA ARG A 49 -3.73 -12.48 -9.59
C ARG A 49 -4.43 -11.17 -9.97
N VAL A 50 -5.75 -11.10 -9.84
CA VAL A 50 -6.52 -9.85 -10.02
C VAL A 50 -6.15 -8.83 -8.93
N TYR A 51 -5.95 -9.28 -7.69
CA TYR A 51 -5.36 -8.43 -6.65
C TYR A 51 -3.95 -7.95 -7.03
N ALA A 52 -3.07 -8.86 -7.48
CA ALA A 52 -1.70 -8.56 -7.89
C ALA A 52 -1.64 -7.49 -8.99
N SER A 53 -2.52 -7.57 -9.99
CA SER A 53 -2.65 -6.58 -11.07
C SER A 53 -3.00 -5.19 -10.54
N ARG A 54 -3.97 -5.09 -9.63
CA ARG A 54 -4.36 -3.80 -9.00
C ARG A 54 -3.21 -3.24 -8.16
N THR A 55 -2.54 -4.10 -7.41
CA THR A 55 -1.37 -3.71 -6.62
C THR A 55 -0.22 -3.22 -7.49
N LEU A 56 0.04 -3.88 -8.63
CA LEU A 56 1.04 -3.44 -9.61
C LEU A 56 0.68 -2.07 -10.19
N PHE A 57 -0.59 -1.89 -10.57
CA PHE A 57 -1.08 -0.59 -11.05
C PHE A 57 -0.82 0.52 -10.04
N VAL A 58 -1.13 0.30 -8.76
CA VAL A 58 -0.85 1.26 -7.67
C VAL A 58 0.65 1.53 -7.55
N ALA A 59 1.49 0.50 -7.57
CA ALA A 59 2.94 0.67 -7.48
C ALA A 59 3.48 1.54 -8.63
N LEU A 60 3.03 1.28 -9.86
CA LEU A 60 3.46 2.02 -11.05
C LEU A 60 2.97 3.46 -11.05
N ILE A 61 1.70 3.72 -10.74
CA ILE A 61 1.17 5.09 -10.74
C ILE A 61 1.80 5.93 -9.63
N VAL A 62 1.97 5.37 -8.42
CA VAL A 62 2.64 6.05 -7.30
C VAL A 62 4.11 6.31 -7.64
N GLY A 63 4.82 5.32 -8.18
CA GLY A 63 6.21 5.46 -8.60
C GLY A 63 6.38 6.53 -9.67
N TYR A 64 5.48 6.56 -10.65
CA TYR A 64 5.46 7.58 -11.70
C TYR A 64 5.17 8.98 -11.13
N LEU A 65 4.17 9.14 -10.26
CA LEU A 65 3.88 10.42 -9.62
C LEU A 65 5.05 10.90 -8.75
N LEU A 66 5.76 9.99 -8.09
CA LEU A 66 6.98 10.29 -7.34
C LEU A 66 8.12 10.75 -8.26
N TYR A 67 8.32 10.07 -9.39
CA TYR A 67 9.28 10.47 -10.42
C TYR A 67 8.96 11.88 -10.96
N ARG A 68 7.68 12.16 -11.22
CA ARG A 68 7.17 13.47 -11.67
C ARG A 68 7.07 14.52 -10.54
N ARG A 69 7.43 14.17 -9.31
CA ARG A 69 7.39 15.05 -8.12
C ARG A 69 6.00 15.66 -7.84
N GLN A 70 4.93 14.93 -8.16
CA GLN A 70 3.54 15.37 -7.98
C GLN A 70 3.06 15.19 -6.53
N PHE A 71 3.63 15.96 -5.59
CA PHE A 71 3.40 15.78 -4.15
C PHE A 71 1.94 16.01 -3.71
N GLY A 72 1.18 16.86 -4.41
CA GLY A 72 -0.25 17.05 -4.16
C GLY A 72 -1.06 15.78 -4.43
N LEU A 73 -0.85 15.17 -5.59
CA LEU A 73 -1.50 13.92 -5.96
C LEU A 73 -1.04 12.75 -5.07
N LEU A 74 0.25 12.70 -4.71
CA LEU A 74 0.76 11.70 -3.77
C LEU A 74 0.13 11.84 -2.39
N ALA A 75 -0.09 13.06 -1.90
CA ALA A 75 -0.78 13.26 -0.62
C ALA A 75 -2.21 12.72 -0.69
N ALA A 76 -2.97 13.09 -1.72
CA ALA A 76 -4.32 12.57 -1.92
C ALA A 76 -4.33 11.04 -2.05
N ALA A 77 -3.39 10.47 -2.81
CA ALA A 77 -3.24 9.02 -2.95
C ALA A 77 -2.94 8.33 -1.62
N SER A 78 -2.08 8.89 -0.76
CA SER A 78 -1.82 8.35 0.58
C SER A 78 -3.07 8.39 1.47
N LEU A 79 -3.86 9.46 1.41
CA LEU A 79 -5.09 9.59 2.18
C LEU A 79 -6.17 8.61 1.69
N PHE A 80 -6.46 8.59 0.39
CA PHE A 80 -7.47 7.68 -0.18
C PHE A 80 -7.03 6.22 -0.12
N GLY A 81 -5.73 5.98 -0.19
CA GLY A 81 -5.14 4.66 -0.02
C GLY A 81 -5.46 4.02 1.33
N LEU A 82 -5.85 4.79 2.36
CA LEU A 82 -6.27 4.27 3.67
C LEU A 82 -7.44 3.29 3.58
N VAL A 83 -8.29 3.42 2.56
CA VAL A 83 -9.44 2.51 2.35
C VAL A 83 -8.97 1.06 2.34
N MET A 84 -7.90 0.74 1.62
CA MET A 84 -7.42 -0.65 1.49
C MET A 84 -6.98 -1.27 2.83
N PRO A 85 -5.97 -0.75 3.56
CA PRO A 85 -5.53 -1.36 4.80
C PRO A 85 -6.59 -1.31 5.91
N VAL A 86 -7.50 -0.32 5.92
CA VAL A 86 -8.60 -0.30 6.90
C VAL A 86 -9.58 -1.43 6.62
N THR A 87 -10.01 -1.60 5.36
CA THR A 87 -10.89 -2.71 4.97
C THR A 87 -10.19 -4.06 5.18
N ASP A 88 -8.91 -4.18 4.81
CA ASP A 88 -8.14 -5.40 5.01
C ASP A 88 -8.01 -5.77 6.51
N ALA A 89 -7.74 -4.79 7.38
CA ALA A 89 -7.66 -5.03 8.83
C ALA A 89 -9.00 -5.55 9.38
N TRP A 90 -10.10 -4.95 8.92
CA TRP A 90 -11.45 -5.34 9.31
C TRP A 90 -11.80 -6.76 8.84
N LEU A 91 -11.49 -7.09 7.58
CA LEU A 91 -11.71 -8.43 7.04
C LEU A 91 -10.84 -9.48 7.72
N ALA A 92 -9.57 -9.18 7.98
CA ALA A 92 -8.67 -10.06 8.72
C ALA A 92 -9.16 -10.32 10.15
N TYR A 93 -9.70 -9.28 10.81
CA TYR A 93 -10.31 -9.43 12.12
C TYR A 93 -11.55 -10.35 12.07
N GLN A 94 -12.46 -10.14 11.11
CA GLN A 94 -13.64 -11.01 10.95
C GLN A 94 -13.27 -12.46 10.66
N ALA A 95 -12.22 -12.68 9.87
CA ALA A 95 -11.71 -14.01 9.55
C ALA A 95 -10.96 -14.67 10.72
N SER A 96 -10.86 -14.02 11.88
CA SER A 96 -10.07 -14.49 13.02
C SER A 96 -8.59 -14.78 12.65
N ALA A 97 -8.05 -13.98 11.73
CA ALA A 97 -6.67 -14.12 11.29
C ALA A 97 -5.68 -13.85 12.44
N PRO A 98 -4.44 -14.37 12.36
CA PRO A 98 -3.44 -14.12 13.38
C PRO A 98 -3.23 -12.62 13.64
N THR A 99 -3.04 -12.23 14.91
CA THR A 99 -2.87 -10.82 15.31
C THR A 99 -1.77 -10.10 14.53
N GLY A 100 -0.70 -10.81 14.16
CA GLY A 100 0.38 -10.27 13.34
C GLY A 100 -0.06 -9.83 11.93
N VAL A 101 -1.11 -10.42 11.36
CA VAL A 101 -1.70 -10.01 10.08
C VAL A 101 -2.47 -8.70 10.26
N ILE A 102 -3.37 -8.65 11.23
CA ILE A 102 -4.17 -7.45 11.55
C ILE A 102 -3.25 -6.26 11.85
N ALA A 103 -2.22 -6.48 12.67
CA ALA A 103 -1.24 -5.45 13.03
C ALA A 103 -0.51 -4.86 11.81
N LYS A 104 -0.19 -5.67 10.79
CA LYS A 104 0.43 -5.16 9.54
C LYS A 104 -0.50 -4.21 8.79
N HIS A 105 -1.79 -4.52 8.74
CA HIS A 105 -2.77 -3.64 8.08
C HIS A 105 -2.94 -2.32 8.83
N VAL A 106 -3.08 -2.38 10.17
CA VAL A 106 -3.13 -1.18 11.01
C VAL A 106 -1.85 -0.34 10.84
N ALA A 107 -0.68 -0.97 10.86
CA ALA A 107 0.59 -0.29 10.65
C ALA A 107 0.66 0.38 9.26
N THR A 108 0.13 -0.27 8.23
CA THR A 108 0.05 0.30 6.87
C THR A 108 -0.88 1.52 6.84
N ALA A 109 -2.02 1.46 7.51
CA ALA A 109 -2.94 2.61 7.61
C ALA A 109 -2.27 3.80 8.33
N VAL A 110 -1.61 3.56 9.47
CA VAL A 110 -0.85 4.60 10.19
C VAL A 110 0.26 5.18 9.30
N PHE A 111 1.01 4.33 8.61
CA PHE A 111 2.07 4.74 7.70
C PHE A 111 1.55 5.66 6.58
N LEU A 112 0.41 5.33 5.97
CA LEU A 112 -0.22 6.16 4.94
C LEU A 112 -0.68 7.50 5.49
N PHE A 113 -1.27 7.52 6.69
CA PHE A 113 -1.71 8.75 7.36
C PHE A 113 -0.53 9.68 7.67
N VAL A 114 0.57 9.13 8.21
CA VAL A 114 1.81 9.88 8.43
C VAL A 114 2.39 10.41 7.11
N THR A 115 2.40 9.57 6.07
CA THR A 115 2.90 9.95 4.74
C THR A 115 2.10 11.11 4.16
N PHE A 116 0.77 11.09 4.30
CA PHE A 116 -0.11 12.21 3.92
C PHE A 116 0.30 13.51 4.64
N GLY A 117 0.48 13.48 5.96
CA GLY A 117 0.90 14.65 6.74
C GLY A 117 2.24 15.22 6.28
N VAL A 118 3.23 14.35 6.06
CA VAL A 118 4.56 14.74 5.54
C VAL A 118 4.45 15.38 4.16
N LEU A 119 3.65 14.80 3.24
CA LEU A 119 3.48 15.33 1.90
C LEU A 119 2.71 16.65 1.86
N ARG A 120 1.78 16.88 2.79
CA ARG A 120 1.12 18.18 2.98
C ARG A 120 2.11 19.24 3.47
N ALA A 121 2.97 18.90 4.42
CA ALA A 121 4.02 19.79 4.90
C ALA A 121 5.05 20.15 3.80
N VAL A 122 5.34 19.23 2.86
CA VAL A 122 6.19 19.54 1.70
C VAL A 122 5.54 20.59 0.79
N GLN A 123 4.21 20.53 0.61
CA GLN A 123 3.48 21.47 -0.25
C GLN A 123 3.40 22.87 0.36
N SER A 124 3.10 22.99 1.65
CA SER A 124 3.01 24.31 2.32
C SER A 124 4.35 25.05 2.24
N SER A 125 5.47 24.36 2.53
CA SER A 125 6.82 24.94 2.44
C SER A 125 7.28 25.27 1.01
N SER A 126 6.54 24.85 -0.02
CA SER A 126 6.81 25.16 -1.43
C SER A 126 5.96 26.34 -1.94
N SER A 127 4.86 26.67 -1.24
CA SER A 127 3.99 27.81 -1.57
C SER A 127 4.48 29.13 -0.97
N GLU A 128 5.35 29.06 0.04
CA GLU A 128 5.95 30.23 0.71
C GLU A 128 7.27 30.70 0.06
N ARG A 129 7.68 30.08 -1.05
CA ARG A 129 8.85 30.47 -1.86
C ARG A 129 8.41 30.85 -3.27
#